data_AF-A0A3B9ET60-F1
#
_entry.id   AF-A0A3B9ET60-F1
#
_cell.length_a   1.000
_cell.length_b   1.000
_cell.length_c   1.000
_cell.angle_alpha   90.00
_cell.angle_beta   90.00
_cell.angle_gamma   90.00
#
_symmetry.space_group_name_H-M   'P 1'
#
loop_
_entity.id
_entity.type
_entity.pdbx_description
1 polymer ?
#
loop_
_entity_poly.entity_id
_entity_poly.type
_entity_poly.pdbx_seq_one_letter_code
_entity_poly.pdbx_strand_id
1 'polypeptide(L)'
;MSTAPTSPAETAIERLTVDLDARSYDILIGGGLLADAGQHIKPALRSDRVVVITDENVAQAGHLATLTQSLAAAGITSQAIVLEPGEQTKDFAHLERVCGELLEMGIDRKTALIALGGGVIGDLTGVCAALTLRGIDFIQVPTTLLAQVDSS
;
A
#
# COMPACT_ATOMS: atom_id res chain seq x y z
N MET A 1 -35.17 -20.88 -22.14
CA MET A 1 -33.86 -20.32 -22.56
C MET A 1 -33.20 -19.79 -21.30
N SER A 2 -32.27 -20.57 -20.74
CA SER A 2 -31.53 -20.24 -19.52
C SER A 2 -30.24 -19.54 -19.95
N THR A 3 -30.11 -18.25 -19.67
CA THR A 3 -28.85 -17.53 -19.86
C THR A 3 -27.91 -17.94 -18.74
N ALA A 4 -26.87 -18.69 -19.09
CA ALA A 4 -25.77 -19.02 -18.20
C ALA A 4 -25.13 -17.73 -17.64
N PRO A 5 -24.65 -17.74 -16.39
CA PRO A 5 -23.86 -16.63 -15.88
C PRO A 5 -22.58 -16.49 -16.71
N THR A 6 -22.38 -15.32 -17.28
CA THR A 6 -21.15 -14.93 -17.96
C THR A 6 -19.98 -15.07 -16.99
N SER A 7 -18.90 -15.73 -17.42
CA SER A 7 -17.61 -15.79 -16.70
C SER A 7 -17.21 -14.40 -16.18
N PRO A 8 -16.51 -14.30 -15.03
CA PRO A 8 -16.07 -13.00 -14.53
C PRO A 8 -15.19 -12.37 -15.60
N ALA A 9 -15.69 -11.26 -16.14
CA ALA A 9 -15.00 -10.47 -17.13
C ALA A 9 -13.62 -10.09 -16.57
N GLU A 10 -12.61 -10.13 -17.43
CA GLU A 10 -11.32 -9.48 -17.22
C GLU A 10 -11.62 -8.00 -16.93
N THR A 11 -11.69 -7.64 -15.65
CA THR A 11 -12.21 -6.33 -15.22
C THR A 11 -11.23 -5.26 -15.70
N ALA A 12 -11.67 -4.41 -16.63
CA ALA A 12 -10.90 -3.28 -17.10
C ALA A 12 -10.47 -2.41 -15.90
N ILE A 13 -9.20 -2.02 -15.86
CA ILE A 13 -8.68 -1.11 -14.82
C ILE A 13 -9.21 0.29 -15.10
N GLU A 14 -9.96 0.83 -14.15
CA GLU A 14 -10.38 2.23 -14.12
C GLU A 14 -9.31 3.08 -13.44
N ARG A 15 -9.08 4.28 -13.97
CA ARG A 15 -8.17 5.28 -13.41
C ARG A 15 -8.94 6.54 -13.09
N LEU A 16 -8.87 6.96 -11.83
CA LEU A 16 -9.39 8.22 -11.34
C LEU A 16 -8.22 9.10 -10.89
N THR A 17 -8.07 10.28 -11.49
CA THR A 17 -7.06 11.26 -11.06
C THR A 17 -7.67 12.21 -10.04
N VAL A 18 -7.05 12.31 -8.87
CA VAL A 18 -7.39 13.31 -7.85
C VAL A 18 -6.54 14.54 -8.10
N ASP A 19 -7.18 15.65 -8.46
CA ASP A 19 -6.49 16.90 -8.81
C ASP A 19 -6.20 17.76 -7.57
N LEU A 20 -4.92 17.86 -7.21
CA LEU A 20 -4.38 18.58 -6.04
C LEU A 20 -3.13 19.40 -6.40
N ASP A 21 -3.08 19.93 -7.63
CA ASP A 21 -1.95 20.63 -8.23
C ASP A 21 -0.66 19.77 -8.25
N ALA A 22 0.39 20.22 -7.57
CA ALA A 22 1.67 19.50 -7.50
C ALA A 22 1.60 18.17 -6.73
N ARG A 23 0.45 17.85 -6.12
CA ARG A 23 0.23 16.63 -5.32
C ARG A 23 -0.82 15.71 -5.94
N SER A 24 -1.23 15.97 -7.18
CA SER A 24 -2.20 15.11 -7.87
C SER A 24 -1.69 13.67 -7.97
N TYR A 25 -2.60 12.71 -7.80
CA TYR A 25 -2.28 11.29 -7.83
C TYR A 25 -3.40 10.49 -8.51
N ASP A 26 -3.04 9.31 -9.00
CA ASP A 26 -3.98 8.38 -9.63
C ASP A 26 -4.44 7.33 -8.62
N ILE A 27 -5.74 7.05 -8.63
CA ILE A 27 -6.36 5.89 -8.00
C ILE A 27 -6.66 4.88 -9.11
N LEU A 28 -6.13 3.66 -8.96
CA LEU A 28 -6.38 2.55 -9.87
C LEU A 28 -7.38 1.59 -9.23
N ILE A 29 -8.46 1.27 -9.94
CA ILE A 29 -9.55 0.42 -9.47
C ILE A 29 -9.77 -0.69 -10.48
N GLY A 30 -9.68 -1.95 -10.05
CA GLY A 30 -9.77 -3.09 -10.97
C GLY A 30 -9.46 -4.42 -10.30
N GLY A 31 -9.86 -5.50 -10.97
CA GLY A 31 -9.52 -6.86 -10.55
C GLY A 31 -8.07 -7.18 -10.87
N GLY A 32 -7.41 -7.97 -10.02
CA GLY A 32 -6.04 -8.45 -10.28
C GLY A 32 -4.93 -7.42 -10.04
N LEU A 33 -5.24 -6.16 -9.74
CA LEU A 33 -4.26 -5.07 -9.58
C LEU A 33 -3.12 -5.39 -8.61
N LEU A 34 -3.37 -6.17 -7.55
CA LEU A 34 -2.33 -6.51 -6.58
C LEU A 34 -1.22 -7.39 -7.18
N ALA A 35 -1.57 -8.27 -8.12
CA ALA A 35 -0.63 -9.16 -8.79
C ALA A 35 0.27 -8.41 -9.78
N ASP A 36 -0.22 -7.30 -10.34
CA ASP A 36 0.53 -6.43 -11.26
C ASP A 36 0.96 -5.08 -10.63
N ALA A 37 0.77 -4.94 -9.31
CA ALA A 37 1.01 -3.70 -8.57
C ALA A 37 2.42 -3.15 -8.79
N GLY A 38 3.44 -4.01 -8.89
CA GLY A 38 4.81 -3.59 -9.15
C GLY A 38 4.94 -2.77 -10.43
N GLN A 39 4.22 -3.13 -11.50
CA GLN A 39 4.26 -2.41 -12.78
C GLN A 39 3.61 -1.01 -12.67
N HIS A 40 2.57 -0.89 -11.85
CA HIS A 40 1.86 0.36 -11.62
C HIS A 40 2.57 1.29 -10.63
N ILE A 41 3.26 0.71 -9.64
CA ILE A 41 3.99 1.44 -8.60
C ILE A 41 5.34 1.95 -9.13
N LYS A 42 6.05 1.15 -9.93
CA LYS A 42 7.41 1.46 -10.42
C LYS A 42 7.56 2.90 -10.97
N PRO A 43 6.67 3.41 -11.84
CA PRO A 43 6.83 4.74 -12.41
C PRO A 43 6.70 5.89 -11.40
N ALA A 44 6.05 5.65 -10.26
CA ALA A 44 5.87 6.64 -9.19
C ALA A 44 7.05 6.67 -8.20
N LEU A 45 7.94 5.67 -8.23
CA LEU A 45 9.03 5.57 -7.27
C LEU A 45 10.25 6.41 -7.64
N ARG A 46 10.86 7.04 -6.64
CA ARG A 46 12.15 7.77 -6.76
C ARG A 46 13.37 6.86 -6.57
N SER A 47 13.16 5.66 -6.05
CA SER A 47 14.15 4.59 -5.92
C SER A 47 13.46 3.23 -5.95
N ASP A 48 14.20 2.18 -6.30
CA ASP A 48 13.70 0.81 -6.38
C ASP A 48 13.60 0.14 -5.00
N ARG A 49 13.33 0.91 -3.95
CA ARG A 49 13.27 0.45 -2.57
C ARG A 49 11.99 0.93 -1.90
N VAL A 50 11.24 -0.02 -1.33
CA VAL A 50 10.02 0.26 -0.59
C VAL A 50 9.99 -0.51 0.74
N VAL A 51 9.19 -0.01 1.69
CA VAL A 51 8.83 -0.75 2.89
C VAL A 51 7.30 -0.88 2.95
N VAL A 52 6.82 -2.11 3.06
CA VAL A 52 5.39 -2.43 3.17
C VAL A 52 5.01 -2.48 4.64
N ILE A 53 4.00 -1.72 5.04
CA ILE A 53 3.37 -1.79 6.36
C ILE A 53 2.03 -2.49 6.21
N THR A 54 1.79 -3.53 7.01
CA THR A 54 0.58 -4.36 6.97
C THR A 54 0.26 -4.91 8.34
N ASP A 55 -0.95 -5.44 8.53
CA ASP A 55 -1.27 -6.29 9.69
C ASP A 55 -1.14 -7.79 9.38
N GLU A 56 -1.12 -8.59 10.45
CA GLU A 56 -1.04 -10.05 10.39
C GLU A 56 -2.17 -10.70 9.59
N ASN A 57 -3.42 -10.21 9.67
CA ASN A 57 -4.54 -10.81 8.95
C ASN A 57 -4.36 -10.66 7.44
N VAL A 58 -3.96 -9.46 7.00
CA VAL A 58 -3.71 -9.16 5.57
C VAL A 58 -2.49 -9.93 5.06
N ALA A 59 -1.45 -10.08 5.89
CA ALA A 59 -0.29 -10.89 5.55
C ALA A 59 -0.65 -12.39 5.42
N GLN A 60 -1.38 -12.94 6.40
CA GLN A 60 -1.82 -14.34 6.42
C GLN A 60 -2.80 -14.68 5.29
N ALA A 61 -3.62 -13.72 4.86
CA ALA A 61 -4.48 -13.86 3.70
C ALA A 61 -3.71 -13.95 2.36
N GLY A 62 -2.39 -13.77 2.37
CA GLY A 62 -1.52 -13.90 1.19
C GLY A 62 -1.38 -12.61 0.38
N HIS A 63 -1.97 -11.50 0.81
CA HIS A 63 -1.86 -10.23 0.10
C HIS A 63 -0.43 -9.69 0.12
N LEU A 64 0.28 -9.81 1.26
CA LEU A 64 1.68 -9.41 1.36
C LEU A 64 2.57 -10.21 0.40
N ALA A 65 2.36 -11.53 0.33
CA ALA A 65 3.10 -12.40 -0.58
C ALA A 65 2.84 -12.02 -2.05
N THR A 66 1.58 -11.76 -2.39
CA THR A 66 1.19 -11.33 -3.76
C THR A 66 1.86 -10.00 -4.13
N LEU A 67 1.79 -9.00 -3.25
CA LEU A 67 2.38 -7.69 -3.49
C LEU A 67 3.91 -7.78 -3.61
N THR A 68 4.57 -8.46 -2.69
CA THR A 68 6.04 -8.56 -2.70
C THR A 68 6.56 -9.33 -3.92
N GLN A 69 5.84 -10.34 -4.38
CA GLN A 69 6.15 -11.03 -5.64
C GLN A 69 6.01 -10.09 -6.85
N SER A 70 4.93 -9.29 -6.90
CA SER A 70 4.71 -8.29 -7.95
C SER A 70 5.80 -7.22 -7.97
N LEU A 71 6.16 -6.68 -6.80
CA LEU A 71 7.23 -5.71 -6.63
C LEU A 71 8.59 -6.27 -7.10
N ALA A 72 8.91 -7.50 -6.69
CA ALA A 72 10.15 -8.16 -7.10
C ALA A 72 10.22 -8.38 -8.61
N ALA A 73 9.10 -8.78 -9.24
CA ALA A 73 9.02 -8.93 -10.70
C ALA A 73 9.26 -7.60 -11.45
N ALA A 74 8.92 -6.46 -10.84
CA ALA A 74 9.22 -5.13 -11.36
C ALA A 74 10.62 -4.60 -10.96
N GLY A 75 11.46 -5.44 -10.33
CA GLY A 75 12.79 -5.07 -9.87
C GLY A 75 12.77 -4.08 -8.71
N ILE A 76 11.73 -4.10 -7.87
CA ILE A 76 11.61 -3.27 -6.66
C ILE A 76 11.99 -4.14 -5.45
N THR A 77 12.94 -3.69 -4.65
CA THR A 77 13.32 -4.32 -3.39
C THR A 77 12.33 -3.89 -2.31
N SER A 78 11.67 -4.87 -1.68
CA SER A 78 10.70 -4.63 -0.61
C SER A 78 11.10 -5.30 0.69
N GLN A 79 10.95 -4.59 1.80
CA GLN A 79 10.91 -5.16 3.16
C GLN A 79 9.51 -4.96 3.74
N ALA A 80 9.16 -5.69 4.80
CA ALA A 80 7.84 -5.58 5.42
C ALA A 80 7.95 -5.40 6.94
N ILE A 81 7.10 -4.52 7.48
CA ILE A 81 6.79 -4.41 8.90
C ILE A 81 5.36 -4.93 9.07
N VAL A 82 5.19 -5.96 9.89
CA VAL A 82 3.89 -6.60 10.15
C VAL A 82 3.47 -6.26 11.57
N LEU A 83 2.28 -5.69 11.70
CA LEU A 83 1.71 -5.24 12.97
C LEU A 83 0.60 -6.18 13.45
N GLU A 84 0.34 -6.16 14.74
CA GLU A 84 -0.85 -6.78 15.31
C GLU A 84 -2.13 -6.17 14.69
N PRO A 85 -3.18 -6.95 14.42
CA PRO A 85 -4.39 -6.39 13.85
C PRO A 85 -5.23 -5.64 14.89
N GLY A 86 -5.89 -4.56 14.47
CA GLY A 86 -6.91 -3.85 15.25
C GLY A 86 -6.61 -2.38 15.53
N GLU A 87 -7.66 -1.62 15.88
CA GLU A 87 -7.61 -0.16 16.14
C GLU A 87 -6.63 0.22 17.25
N GLN A 88 -6.30 -0.72 18.13
CA GLN A 88 -5.39 -0.54 19.26
C GLN A 88 -3.97 -0.22 18.79
N THR A 89 -3.62 -0.58 17.55
CA THR A 89 -2.35 -0.20 16.93
C THR A 89 -2.33 1.23 16.41
N LYS A 90 -3.47 1.93 16.42
CA LYS A 90 -3.57 3.34 16.04
C LYS A 90 -3.26 4.25 17.23
N ASP A 91 -2.05 4.10 17.76
CA ASP A 91 -1.55 4.93 18.85
C ASP A 91 -0.12 5.43 18.60
N PHE A 92 0.35 6.36 19.45
CA PHE A 92 1.69 6.92 19.33
C PHE A 92 2.81 5.93 19.62
N ALA A 93 2.56 4.90 20.44
CA ALA A 93 3.59 3.92 20.79
C ALA A 93 3.91 3.01 19.60
N HIS A 94 2.87 2.57 18.87
CA HIS A 94 3.04 1.83 17.62
C HIS A 94 3.63 2.71 16.52
N LEU A 95 3.20 3.97 16.43
CA LEU A 95 3.79 4.93 15.50
C LEU A 95 5.30 5.11 15.76
N GLU A 96 5.69 5.30 17.01
CA GLU A 96 7.10 5.40 17.43
C GLU A 96 7.88 4.14 17.08
N ARG A 97 7.32 2.96 17.38
CA ARG A 97 7.92 1.66 17.01
C ARG A 97 8.18 1.56 15.52
N VAL A 98 7.16 1.83 14.69
CA VAL A 98 7.29 1.76 13.22
C VAL A 98 8.32 2.76 12.71
N CYS A 99 8.33 4.00 13.23
CA CYS A 99 9.34 4.99 12.86
C CYS A 99 10.75 4.51 13.22
N GLY A 100 10.93 3.91 14.40
CA GLY A 100 12.20 3.34 14.86
C GLY A 100 12.69 2.23 13.93
N GLU A 101 11.85 1.24 13.64
CA GLU A 101 12.18 0.14 12.74
C GLU A 101 12.55 0.62 11.33
N LEU A 102 11.84 1.63 10.79
CA LEU A 102 12.19 2.23 9.51
C LEU A 102 13.60 2.85 9.52
N LEU A 103 13.97 3.56 10.60
CA LEU A 103 15.30 4.16 10.73
C LEU A 103 16.39 3.08 10.88
N GLU A 104 16.12 2.00 11.62
CA GLU A 104 17.03 0.86 11.75
C GLU A 104 17.27 0.13 10.42
N MET A 105 16.24 0.06 9.57
CA MET A 105 16.37 -0.45 8.20
C MET A 105 17.24 0.45 7.30
N GLY A 106 17.61 1.65 7.76
CA GLY A 106 18.42 2.59 6.99
C GLY A 106 17.70 3.12 5.76
N ILE A 107 16.41 3.43 5.88
CA ILE A 107 15.68 4.11 4.79
C ILE A 107 16.22 5.52 4.56
N ASP A 108 16.02 6.04 3.36
CA ASP A 108 16.32 7.44 3.02
C ASP A 108 15.08 8.15 2.45
N ARG A 109 15.24 9.42 2.05
CA ARG A 109 14.14 10.24 1.52
C ARG A 109 13.58 9.81 0.17
N LYS A 110 14.19 8.81 -0.48
CA LYS A 110 13.74 8.24 -1.76
C LYS A 110 13.09 6.88 -1.56
N THR A 111 13.17 6.28 -0.37
CA THR A 111 12.38 5.11 -0.01
C THR A 111 10.91 5.51 0.08
N ALA A 112 10.02 4.72 -0.52
CA ALA A 112 8.58 4.89 -0.37
C ALA A 112 8.00 3.89 0.64
N LEU A 113 6.95 4.29 1.36
CA LEU A 113 6.15 3.38 2.17
C LEU A 113 4.93 2.90 1.38
N ILE A 114 4.52 1.66 1.60
CA ILE A 114 3.27 1.10 1.07
C ILE A 114 2.40 0.68 2.24
N ALA A 115 1.21 1.27 2.40
CA ALA A 115 0.19 0.77 3.33
C ALA A 115 -0.62 -0.32 2.63
N LEU A 116 -0.42 -1.57 3.04
CA LEU A 116 -1.23 -2.70 2.60
C LEU A 116 -2.18 -3.09 3.74
N GLY A 117 -3.43 -2.64 3.69
CA GLY A 117 -4.37 -2.89 4.77
C GLY A 117 -5.65 -2.06 4.72
N GLY A 118 -6.44 -2.12 5.78
CA GLY A 118 -7.59 -1.23 5.97
C GLY A 118 -7.19 0.16 6.47
N GLY A 119 -8.18 0.96 6.88
CA GLY A 119 -7.98 2.35 7.32
C GLY A 119 -7.00 2.51 8.49
N VAL A 120 -6.92 1.53 9.40
CA VAL A 120 -5.94 1.54 10.51
C VAL A 120 -4.50 1.57 10.00
N ILE A 121 -4.16 0.67 9.09
CA ILE A 121 -2.83 0.59 8.47
C ILE A 121 -2.58 1.82 7.60
N GLY A 122 -3.60 2.27 6.85
CA GLY A 122 -3.53 3.49 6.04
C GLY A 122 -3.15 4.72 6.87
N ASP A 123 -3.90 4.99 7.94
CA ASP A 123 -3.70 6.15 8.81
C ASP A 123 -2.35 6.11 9.51
N LEU A 124 -2.00 4.98 10.13
CA LEU A 124 -0.73 4.84 10.85
C LEU A 124 0.46 5.05 9.90
N THR A 125 0.42 4.42 8.72
CA THR A 125 1.49 4.53 7.74
C THR A 125 1.56 5.92 7.13
N GLY A 126 0.42 6.56 6.86
CA GLY A 126 0.37 7.92 6.34
C GLY A 126 0.98 8.94 7.30
N VAL A 127 0.66 8.85 8.59
CA VAL A 127 1.30 9.67 9.62
C VAL A 127 2.79 9.35 9.74
N CYS A 128 3.17 8.07 9.72
CA CYS A 128 4.56 7.64 9.75
C CYS A 128 5.37 8.21 8.57
N ALA A 129 4.82 8.17 7.36
CA ALA A 129 5.44 8.73 6.15
C ALA A 129 5.62 10.25 6.25
N ALA A 130 4.62 10.96 6.81
CA ALA A 130 4.68 12.41 6.98
C ALA A 130 5.75 12.85 8.00
N LEU A 131 5.95 12.07 9.07
CA LEU A 131 6.91 12.40 10.14
C LEU A 131 8.34 11.96 9.79
N THR A 132 8.50 10.76 9.23
CA THR A 132 9.80 10.14 9.02
C THR A 132 10.62 10.94 8.01
N LEU A 133 11.86 11.30 8.37
CA LEU A 133 12.77 12.12 7.56
C LEU A 133 12.18 13.47 7.07
N ARG A 134 11.14 13.99 7.74
CA ARG A 134 10.34 15.17 7.38
C ARG A 134 9.49 14.99 6.11
N GLY A 135 9.02 13.77 5.86
CA GLY A 135 8.17 13.45 4.72
C GLY A 135 8.89 12.56 3.71
N ILE A 136 8.30 11.40 3.45
CA ILE A 136 8.70 10.48 2.38
C ILE A 136 7.47 10.05 1.57
N ASP A 137 7.72 9.52 0.37
CA ASP A 137 6.65 9.10 -0.53
C ASP A 137 5.87 7.93 0.06
N PHE A 138 4.57 7.88 -0.23
CA PHE A 138 3.65 6.93 0.36
C PHE A 138 2.60 6.49 -0.67
N ILE A 139 2.28 5.20 -0.67
CA ILE A 139 1.30 4.58 -1.57
C ILE A 139 0.29 3.81 -0.72
N GLN A 140 -1.00 4.01 -0.99
CA GLN A 140 -2.06 3.22 -0.38
C GLN A 140 -2.44 2.03 -1.25
N VAL A 141 -2.62 0.87 -0.61
CA VAL A 141 -3.20 -0.35 -1.19
C VAL A 141 -4.32 -0.81 -0.25
N PRO A 142 -5.48 -0.13 -0.28
CA PRO A 142 -6.56 -0.36 0.69
C PRO A 142 -7.25 -1.71 0.45
N THR A 143 -7.35 -2.53 1.50
CA THR A 143 -7.90 -3.90 1.44
C THR A 143 -9.31 -4.04 2.01
N THR A 144 -9.87 -2.96 2.56
CA THR A 144 -11.27 -2.93 3.02
C THR A 144 -12.08 -1.95 2.17
N LEU A 145 -13.36 -2.27 1.94
CA LEU A 145 -14.26 -1.40 1.16
C LEU A 145 -14.36 0.00 1.79
N LEU A 146 -14.42 0.09 3.12
CA LEU A 146 -14.48 1.38 3.81
C LEU A 146 -13.23 2.23 3.52
N ALA A 147 -12.03 1.64 3.59
CA ALA A 147 -10.80 2.36 3.25
C ALA A 147 -10.74 2.75 1.77
N GLN A 148 -11.27 1.92 0.88
CA GLN A 148 -11.31 2.19 -0.56
C GLN A 148 -12.21 3.37 -0.95
N VAL A 149 -13.19 3.73 -0.12
CA VAL A 149 -14.15 4.80 -0.43
C VAL A 149 -14.02 6.04 0.48
N ASP A 150 -13.39 5.90 1.64
CA ASP A 150 -13.29 6.96 2.66
C ASP A 150 -11.84 7.38 2.96
N SER A 151 -10.86 6.59 2.53
CA SER A 151 -9.44 6.82 2.86
C SER A 151 -8.50 6.91 1.65
N SER A 152 -9.04 6.76 0.43
CA SER A 152 -8.30 6.76 -0.84
C SER A 152 -7.91 8.15 -1.35
#